data_AF-A0A960IJ50-F1
#
_entry.id   AF-A0A960IJ50-F1
#
_cell.length_a   1.000
_cell.length_b   1.000
_cell.length_c   1.000
_cell.angle_alpha   90.00
_cell.angle_beta   90.00
_cell.angle_gamma   90.00
#
_symmetry.space_group_name_H-M   'P 1'
#
loop_
_entity.id
_entity.type
_entity.pdbx_description
1 polymer ?
#
loop_
_entity_poly.entity_id
_entity_poly.type
_entity_poly.pdbx_seq_one_letter_code
_entity_poly.pdbx_strand_id
1 'polypeptide(L)'
;MSWRPIPGWEGLYEVSRDGSICSRQRRVPHILRPDTVRGGYQRVSLSRNGKVTRHMVHHLVLLAFVGPRPHGLDCNHRNGRRDDNRPENLEWVTRSENERHKRHVLLSQIGPTNPRSVSVDPGQVARLRSRGLTILQVAEACGVSHGTIKRVLNGSHWSVRG
;
A
#
# COMPACT_ATOMS: atom_id res chain seq x y z
N MET A 1 24.30 11.36 -6.13
CA MET A 1 23.82 10.38 -5.13
C MET A 1 24.32 10.82 -3.76
N SER A 2 23.45 11.40 -2.92
CA SER A 2 23.85 11.82 -1.57
C SER A 2 23.57 10.70 -0.57
N TRP A 3 24.61 10.26 0.14
CA TRP A 3 24.50 9.40 1.32
C TRP A 3 24.38 10.27 2.56
N ARG A 4 23.60 9.84 3.55
CA ARG A 4 23.50 10.48 4.86
C ARG A 4 23.75 9.45 5.96
N PRO A 5 24.45 9.82 7.05
CA PRO A 5 24.55 8.97 8.21
C PRO A 5 23.16 8.68 8.77
N ILE A 6 22.94 7.45 9.23
CA ILE A 6 21.70 7.08 9.91
C ILE A 6 21.83 7.51 11.39
N PRO A 7 20.94 8.38 11.90
CA PRO A 7 20.97 8.79 13.31
C PRO A 7 20.98 7.60 14.28
N GLY A 8 21.89 7.64 15.26
CA GLY A 8 22.14 6.55 16.22
C GLY A 8 23.03 5.41 15.72
N TRP A 9 23.48 5.49 14.47
CA TRP A 9 24.31 4.53 13.75
C TRP A 9 25.46 5.21 12.97
N GLU A 10 25.83 6.41 13.39
CA GLU A 10 26.84 7.25 12.77
C GLU A 10 28.20 6.51 12.68
N GLY A 11 28.89 6.70 11.56
CA GLY A 11 30.15 6.01 11.26
C GLY A 11 30.00 4.51 10.91
N LEU A 12 28.85 3.90 11.18
CA LEU A 12 28.61 2.48 10.89
C LEU A 12 27.73 2.26 9.67
N TYR A 13 26.69 3.09 9.49
CA TYR A 13 25.72 2.94 8.41
C TYR A 13 25.28 4.28 7.82
N GLU A 14 25.01 4.26 6.53
CA GLU A 14 24.50 5.39 5.77
C GLU A 14 23.30 4.96 4.91
N VAL A 15 22.47 5.93 4.53
CA VAL A 15 21.32 5.74 3.65
C VAL A 15 21.35 6.73 2.50
N SER A 16 21.00 6.28 1.30
CA SER A 16 20.94 7.10 0.09
C SER A 16 19.50 7.51 -0.24
N ARG A 17 19.37 8.48 -1.15
CA ARG A 17 18.05 8.97 -1.63
C ARG A 17 17.22 7.94 -2.40
N ASP A 18 17.81 6.87 -2.91
CA ASP A 18 17.08 5.77 -3.54
C ASP A 18 16.55 4.73 -2.51
N GLY A 19 16.84 4.92 -1.22
CA GLY A 19 16.45 4.01 -0.15
C GLY A 19 17.46 2.88 0.14
N SER A 20 18.62 2.87 -0.52
CA SER A 20 19.66 1.87 -0.25
C SER A 20 20.37 2.14 1.09
N ILE A 21 20.74 1.08 1.81
CA ILE A 21 21.47 1.15 3.08
C ILE A 21 22.89 0.63 2.89
N CYS A 22 23.90 1.42 3.24
CA CYS A 22 25.31 1.07 3.13
C CYS A 22 25.89 0.81 4.52
N SER A 23 26.65 -0.28 4.67
CA SER A 23 27.48 -0.55 5.84
C SER A 23 28.91 -0.05 5.61
N ARG A 24 29.39 0.76 6.54
CA ARG A 24 30.75 1.34 6.61
C ARG A 24 31.67 0.60 7.60
N GLN A 25 31.18 -0.47 8.23
CA GLN A 25 31.90 -1.19 9.27
C GLN A 25 33.14 -1.95 8.78
N ARG A 26 33.21 -2.23 7.48
CA ARG A 26 34.33 -2.90 6.83
C ARG A 26 35.18 -1.88 6.09
N ARG A 27 36.44 -2.22 5.84
CA ARG A 27 37.36 -1.41 5.02
C ARG A 27 36.77 -1.05 3.65
N VAL A 28 36.04 -2.00 3.06
CA VAL A 28 35.28 -1.78 1.82
C VAL A 28 33.79 -1.68 2.19
N PRO A 29 33.17 -0.51 2.03
CA PRO A 29 31.74 -0.34 2.23
C PRO A 29 30.93 -1.24 1.30
N HIS A 30 29.76 -1.67 1.75
CA HIS A 30 28.88 -2.50 0.93
C HIS A 30 27.41 -2.19 1.21
N ILE A 31 26.58 -2.37 0.19
CA ILE A 31 25.12 -2.20 0.30
C ILE A 31 24.52 -3.44 0.96
N LEU A 32 23.69 -3.21 1.98
CA LEU A 32 22.93 -4.26 2.64
C LEU A 32 21.80 -4.72 1.73
N ARG A 33 21.58 -6.03 1.66
CA ARG A 33 20.42 -6.60 0.98
C ARG A 33 19.24 -6.66 1.96
N PRO A 34 18.14 -5.93 1.71
CA PRO A 34 16.98 -6.01 2.57
C PRO A 34 16.23 -7.33 2.40
N ASP A 35 15.63 -7.82 3.48
CA ASP A 35 14.59 -8.85 3.44
C ASP A 35 13.19 -8.21 3.35
N THR A 36 12.27 -8.88 2.67
CA THR A 36 10.87 -8.43 2.59
C THR A 36 10.05 -9.16 3.64
N VAL A 37 9.44 -8.41 4.55
CA VAL A 37 8.59 -8.98 5.61
C VAL A 37 7.18 -9.28 5.10
N ARG A 38 6.41 -10.05 5.89
CA ARG A 38 4.98 -10.25 5.64
C ARG A 38 4.28 -8.89 5.59
N GLY A 39 3.70 -8.56 4.44
CA GLY A 39 3.16 -7.23 4.16
C GLY A 39 3.98 -6.42 3.17
N GLY A 40 5.10 -6.92 2.64
CA GLY A 40 5.80 -6.29 1.51
C GLY A 40 6.74 -5.14 1.88
N TYR A 41 6.94 -4.86 3.18
CA TYR A 41 7.91 -3.86 3.64
C TYR A 41 9.33 -4.44 3.66
N GLN A 42 10.30 -3.61 3.29
CA GLN A 42 11.72 -3.98 3.33
C GLN A 42 12.34 -3.70 4.71
N ARG A 43 13.22 -4.60 5.15
CA ARG A 43 13.92 -4.55 6.43
C ARG A 43 15.38 -4.92 6.27
N VAL A 44 16.24 -4.35 7.11
CA VAL A 44 17.66 -4.69 7.20
C VAL A 44 18.06 -5.00 8.63
N SER A 45 19.17 -5.71 8.80
CA SER A 45 19.78 -5.97 10.10
C SER A 45 21.00 -5.08 10.27
N LEU A 46 20.96 -4.20 11.27
CA LEU A 46 22.09 -3.35 11.66
C LEU A 46 22.74 -3.97 12.90
N SER A 47 24.06 -3.91 13.01
CA SER A 47 24.80 -4.50 14.11
C SER A 47 25.76 -3.50 14.73
N ARG A 48 25.94 -3.56 16.05
CA ARG A 48 26.93 -2.76 16.78
C ARG A 48 27.40 -3.58 17.98
N ASN A 49 28.71 -3.71 18.14
CA ASN A 49 29.32 -4.45 19.25
C ASN A 49 28.77 -5.88 19.40
N GLY A 50 28.64 -6.60 18.27
CA GLY A 50 28.12 -7.97 18.25
C GLY A 50 26.60 -8.10 18.41
N LYS A 51 25.86 -7.03 18.73
CA LYS A 51 24.40 -7.05 18.87
C LYS A 51 23.73 -6.66 17.56
N VAL A 52 22.81 -7.48 17.07
CA VAL A 52 22.07 -7.26 15.83
C VAL A 52 20.65 -6.81 16.13
N THR A 53 20.20 -5.72 15.50
CA THR A 53 18.82 -5.20 15.58
C THR A 53 18.24 -5.05 14.19
N ARG A 54 16.97 -5.42 14.02
CA ARG A 54 16.28 -5.33 12.73
C ARG A 54 15.53 -4.01 12.61
N HIS A 55 15.67 -3.33 11.48
CA HIS A 55 15.09 -2.02 11.21
C HIS A 55 14.39 -1.99 9.85
N MET A 56 13.21 -1.38 9.80
CA MET A 56 12.51 -1.15 8.53
C MET A 56 13.25 -0.09 7.71
N VAL A 57 13.43 -0.33 6.41
CA VAL A 57 14.19 0.56 5.52
C VAL A 57 13.54 1.94 5.46
N HIS A 58 12.23 2.02 5.26
CA HIS A 58 11.49 3.29 5.20
C HIS A 58 11.66 4.15 6.47
N HIS A 59 11.73 3.54 7.66
CA HIS A 59 11.99 4.28 8.90
C HIS A 59 13.41 4.86 8.94
N LEU A 60 14.42 4.09 8.51
CA LEU A 60 15.80 4.57 8.45
C LEU A 60 15.95 5.72 7.46
N VAL A 61 15.28 5.63 6.32
CA VAL A 61 15.24 6.69 5.31
C VAL A 61 14.61 7.96 5.89
N LEU A 62 13.39 7.87 6.45
CA LEU A 62 12.74 9.04 7.05
C LEU A 62 13.57 9.62 8.20
N LEU A 63 14.16 8.78 9.04
CA LEU A 63 15.00 9.22 10.14
C LEU A 63 16.18 10.08 9.67
N ALA A 64 16.84 9.71 8.56
CA ALA A 64 18.01 10.42 8.05
C ALA A 64 17.67 11.63 7.16
N PHE A 65 16.55 11.60 6.43
CA PHE A 65 16.19 12.65 5.47
C PHE A 65 15.18 13.67 5.99
N VAL A 66 14.28 13.24 6.89
CA VAL A 66 13.20 14.08 7.46
C VAL A 66 13.46 14.35 8.94
N GLY A 67 13.84 13.33 9.70
CA GLY A 67 14.12 13.44 11.13
C GLY A 67 13.39 12.39 11.97
N PRO A 68 13.54 12.46 13.31
CA PRO A 68 12.96 11.49 14.21
C PRO A 68 11.43 11.45 14.09
N ARG A 69 10.87 10.26 14.25
CA ARG A 69 9.42 10.03 14.22
C ARG A 69 8.74 10.86 15.32
N PRO A 70 7.85 11.80 14.98
CA PRO A 70 7.09 12.53 15.99
C PRO A 70 6.13 11.59 16.73
N HIS A 71 5.74 11.95 17.95
CA HIS A 71 4.87 11.09 18.77
C HIS A 71 3.50 10.87 18.13
N GLY A 72 3.06 9.60 18.07
CA GLY A 72 1.75 9.23 17.52
C GLY A 72 1.67 9.15 15.99
N LEU A 73 2.79 9.36 15.28
CA LEU A 73 2.86 9.22 13.83
C LEU A 73 3.45 7.87 13.42
N ASP A 74 3.10 7.46 12.21
CA ASP A 74 3.62 6.26 11.54
C ASP A 74 4.07 6.59 10.12
N CYS A 75 4.88 5.73 9.52
CA CYS A 75 5.37 5.94 8.15
C CYS A 75 4.29 5.57 7.12
N ASN A 76 4.10 6.44 6.14
CA ASN A 76 3.26 6.19 4.97
C ASN A 76 4.06 6.26 3.67
N HIS A 77 3.70 5.40 2.71
CA HIS A 77 4.19 5.42 1.34
C HIS A 77 3.15 6.11 0.47
N ARG A 78 3.44 7.32 -0.03
CA ARG A 78 2.50 8.19 -0.76
C ARG A 78 1.91 7.53 -2.01
N ASN A 79 2.69 6.71 -2.71
CA ASN A 79 2.23 5.98 -3.89
C ASN A 79 1.63 4.60 -3.59
N GLY A 80 1.61 4.18 -2.32
CA GLY A 80 1.15 2.86 -1.89
C GLY A 80 2.13 1.70 -2.14
N ARG A 81 3.29 1.95 -2.76
CA ARG A 81 4.30 0.96 -3.09
C ARG A 81 5.32 0.83 -1.96
N ARG A 82 5.29 -0.29 -1.25
CA ARG A 82 6.09 -0.55 -0.04
C ARG A 82 7.57 -0.83 -0.30
N ASP A 83 7.93 -1.07 -1.57
CA ASP A 83 9.30 -1.25 -2.07
C ASP A 83 9.95 0.08 -2.52
N ASP A 84 9.16 1.13 -2.74
CA ASP A 84 9.65 2.46 -3.12
C ASP A 84 9.99 3.29 -1.87
N ASN A 85 11.20 3.07 -1.35
CA ASN A 85 11.70 3.70 -0.12
C ASN A 85 12.41 5.04 -0.36
N ARG A 86 12.14 5.75 -1.47
CA ARG A 86 12.69 7.08 -1.70
C ARG A 86 12.13 8.10 -0.71
N PRO A 87 12.93 9.01 -0.13
CA PRO A 87 12.47 9.98 0.86
C PRO A 87 11.25 10.80 0.41
N GLU A 88 11.21 11.19 -0.87
CA GLU A 88 10.08 11.95 -1.43
C GLU A 88 8.75 11.16 -1.48
N ASN A 89 8.81 9.83 -1.41
CA ASN A 89 7.64 8.95 -1.36
C ASN A 89 7.22 8.63 0.08
N LEU A 90 8.02 9.00 1.09
CA LEU A 90 7.78 8.67 2.48
C LEU A 90 7.36 9.90 3.28
N GLU A 91 6.51 9.69 4.27
CA GLU A 91 6.10 10.74 5.20
C GLU A 91 5.67 10.17 6.55
N TRP A 92 5.82 10.97 7.60
CA TRP A 92 5.20 10.70 8.89
C TRP A 92 3.76 11.20 8.86
N VAL A 93 2.80 10.33 9.15
CA VAL A 93 1.37 10.65 9.17
C VAL A 93 0.71 10.12 10.43
N THR A 94 -0.41 10.71 10.82
CA THR A 94 -1.26 10.13 11.85
C THR A 94 -1.92 8.85 11.37
N ARG A 95 -2.37 8.02 12.31
CA ARG A 95 -3.11 6.79 12.00
C ARG A 95 -4.37 7.07 11.15
N SER A 96 -5.13 8.12 11.48
CA SER A 96 -6.34 8.51 10.74
C SER A 96 -6.04 8.91 9.29
N GLU A 97 -4.93 9.63 9.07
CA GLU A 97 -4.50 10.00 7.72
C GLU A 97 -4.07 8.78 6.91
N ASN A 98 -3.33 7.85 7.53
CA ASN A 98 -2.92 6.61 6.88
C ASN A 98 -4.13 5.74 6.50
N GLU A 99 -5.12 5.62 7.37
CA GLU A 99 -6.36 4.87 7.08
C GLU A 99 -7.16 5.51 5.95
N ARG A 100 -7.25 6.85 5.92
CA ARG A 100 -7.87 7.59 4.80
C ARG A 100 -7.09 7.36 3.51
N HIS A 101 -5.77 7.50 3.54
CA HIS A 101 -4.90 7.28 2.39
C HIS A 101 -5.07 5.87 1.80
N LYS A 102 -5.11 4.84 2.67
CA LYS A 102 -5.36 3.46 2.27
C LYS A 102 -6.69 3.31 1.51
N ARG A 103 -7.75 3.99 1.94
CA ARG A 103 -9.05 3.93 1.24
C ARG A 103 -9.02 4.57 -0.14
N HIS A 104 -8.32 5.70 -0.30
CA HIS A 104 -8.35 6.44 -1.56
C HIS A 104 -7.28 6.01 -2.57
N VAL A 105 -6.10 5.58 -2.10
CA VAL A 105 -4.95 5.29 -2.96
C VAL A 105 -4.70 3.79 -3.08
N LEU A 106 -4.73 3.03 -1.99
CA LEU A 106 -4.45 1.59 -2.05
C LEU A 106 -5.64 0.79 -2.58
N LEU A 107 -6.87 1.10 -2.15
CA LEU A 107 -8.06 0.37 -2.63
C LEU A 107 -8.45 0.71 -4.07
N SER A 108 -8.10 1.91 -4.56
CA SER A 108 -8.32 2.27 -5.96
C SER A 108 -7.37 1.54 -6.92
N GLN A 109 -6.18 1.15 -6.45
CA GLN A 109 -5.20 0.39 -7.23
C GLN A 109 -5.47 -1.13 -7.26
N ILE A 110 -6.17 -1.68 -6.26
CA ILE A 110 -6.40 -3.13 -6.12
C ILE A 110 -7.62 -3.59 -6.96
N GLY A 111 -8.35 -2.68 -7.60
CA GLY A 111 -9.65 -3.00 -8.19
C GLY A 111 -10.65 -3.43 -7.11
N PRO A 112 -11.86 -3.86 -7.48
CA PRO A 112 -12.85 -4.30 -6.50
C PRO A 112 -12.29 -5.46 -5.68
N THR A 113 -12.10 -5.23 -4.37
CA THR A 113 -11.57 -6.21 -3.40
C THR A 113 -12.45 -7.45 -3.22
N ASN A 114 -13.60 -7.47 -3.87
CA ASN A 114 -14.47 -8.62 -3.98
C ASN A 114 -14.70 -8.92 -5.47
N PRO A 115 -14.19 -10.04 -6.02
CA PRO A 115 -14.52 -10.47 -7.38
C PRO A 115 -16.03 -10.64 -7.60
N ARG A 116 -16.83 -10.73 -6.52
CA ARG A 116 -18.30 -10.78 -6.56
C ARG A 116 -18.98 -9.41 -6.52
N SER A 117 -18.26 -8.30 -6.34
CA SER A 117 -18.82 -6.95 -6.47
C SER A 117 -18.73 -6.46 -7.91
N VAL A 118 -19.27 -7.25 -8.83
CA VAL A 118 -19.54 -6.77 -10.20
C VAL A 118 -20.72 -5.82 -10.09
N SER A 119 -20.48 -4.53 -10.36
CA SER A 119 -21.56 -3.56 -10.54
C SER A 119 -22.24 -3.84 -11.87
N VAL A 120 -23.54 -4.16 -11.83
CA VAL A 120 -24.38 -4.27 -13.03
C VAL A 120 -25.19 -2.99 -13.16
N ASP A 121 -25.23 -2.42 -14.36
CA ASP A 121 -26.02 -1.21 -14.65
C ASP A 121 -27.53 -1.52 -14.60
N PRO A 122 -28.30 -0.93 -13.67
CA PRO A 122 -29.75 -1.11 -13.63
C PRO A 122 -30.46 -0.68 -14.92
N GLY A 123 -29.93 0.30 -15.66
CA GLY A 123 -30.48 0.76 -16.93
C GLY A 123 -30.37 -0.30 -18.03
N GLN A 124 -29.23 -0.97 -18.13
CA GLN A 124 -29.03 -2.12 -19.00
C GLN A 124 -29.96 -3.28 -18.62
N VAL A 125 -30.10 -3.59 -17.33
CA VAL A 125 -31.00 -4.64 -16.83
C VAL A 125 -32.45 -4.34 -17.22
N ALA A 126 -32.92 -3.11 -17.01
CA ALA A 126 -34.27 -2.69 -17.39
C ALA A 126 -34.51 -2.80 -18.90
N ARG A 127 -33.53 -2.39 -19.73
CA ARG A 127 -33.62 -2.46 -21.19
C ARG A 127 -33.66 -3.90 -21.73
N LEU A 128 -32.90 -4.81 -21.14
CA LEU A 128 -32.93 -6.22 -21.55
C LEU A 128 -34.25 -6.88 -21.11
N ARG A 129 -34.78 -6.52 -19.93
CA ARG A 129 -36.10 -6.97 -19.48
C ARG A 129 -37.24 -6.45 -20.34
N SER A 130 -37.19 -5.19 -20.80
CA SER A 130 -38.21 -4.63 -21.70
C SER A 130 -38.20 -5.27 -23.09
N ARG A 131 -37.10 -5.95 -23.46
CA ARG A 131 -36.98 -6.76 -24.69
C ARG A 131 -37.47 -8.20 -24.51
N GLY A 132 -38.04 -8.54 -23.36
CA GLY A 132 -38.61 -9.86 -23.08
C GLY A 132 -37.60 -10.91 -22.59
N LEU A 133 -36.33 -10.57 -22.38
CA LEU A 133 -35.33 -11.53 -21.89
C LEU A 133 -35.66 -11.97 -20.46
N THR A 134 -35.52 -13.26 -20.19
CA THR A 134 -35.65 -13.84 -18.84
C THR A 134 -34.54 -13.37 -17.91
N ILE A 135 -34.74 -13.45 -16.60
CA ILE A 135 -33.71 -13.09 -15.59
C ILE A 135 -32.40 -13.85 -15.83
N LEU A 136 -32.49 -15.10 -16.28
CA LEU A 136 -31.36 -15.97 -16.62
C LEU A 136 -30.54 -15.39 -17.79
N GLN A 137 -31.22 -15.05 -18.88
CA GLN A 137 -30.60 -14.47 -20.08
C GLN A 137 -30.01 -13.08 -19.82
N VAL A 138 -30.68 -12.27 -18.98
CA VAL A 138 -30.15 -10.96 -18.57
C VAL A 138 -28.88 -11.11 -17.75
N ALA A 139 -28.85 -12.08 -16.83
CA ALA A 139 -27.69 -12.32 -15.98
C ALA A 139 -26.48 -12.82 -16.79
N GLU A 140 -26.71 -13.72 -17.74
CA GLU A 140 -25.70 -14.18 -18.70
C GLU A 140 -25.16 -13.02 -19.54
N ALA A 141 -26.04 -12.20 -20.12
CA ALA A 141 -25.68 -11.03 -20.91
C ALA A 141 -24.90 -9.95 -20.12
N CYS A 142 -25.12 -9.88 -18.80
CA CYS A 142 -24.43 -8.95 -17.91
C CYS A 142 -23.20 -9.58 -17.20
N GLY A 143 -22.90 -10.87 -17.42
CA GLY A 143 -21.79 -11.56 -16.76
C GLY A 143 -21.92 -11.65 -15.23
N VAL A 144 -23.15 -11.71 -14.71
CA VAL A 144 -23.42 -11.76 -13.26
C VAL A 144 -24.34 -12.91 -12.88
N SER A 145 -24.46 -13.20 -11.57
CA SER A 145 -25.37 -14.24 -11.08
C SER A 145 -26.84 -13.84 -11.24
N HIS A 146 -27.74 -14.82 -11.39
CA HIS A 146 -29.19 -14.59 -11.43
C HIS A 146 -29.70 -13.88 -10.16
N GLY A 147 -29.09 -14.19 -9.01
CA GLY A 147 -29.39 -13.53 -7.74
C GLY A 147 -29.02 -12.04 -7.72
N THR A 148 -27.97 -11.65 -8.46
CA THR A 148 -27.61 -10.23 -8.64
C THR A 148 -28.69 -9.48 -9.40
N ILE A 149 -29.21 -10.04 -10.50
CA ILE A 149 -30.30 -9.43 -11.26
C ILE A 149 -31.60 -9.32 -10.45
N LYS A 150 -31.96 -10.36 -9.67
CA LYS A 150 -33.13 -10.30 -8.77
C LYS A 150 -33.00 -9.17 -7.75
N ARG A 151 -31.82 -8.96 -7.16
CA ARG A 151 -31.59 -7.86 -6.19
C ARG A 151 -31.72 -6.47 -6.83
N VAL A 152 -31.23 -6.31 -8.06
CA VAL A 152 -31.36 -5.05 -8.83
C VAL A 152 -32.82 -4.75 -9.15
N LEU A 153 -33.57 -5.74 -9.62
CA LEU A 153 -35.00 -5.57 -9.94
C LEU A 153 -35.86 -5.35 -8.69
N ASN A 154 -35.51 -5.96 -7.56
CA ASN A 154 -36.24 -5.83 -6.30
C ASN A 154 -35.84 -4.58 -5.48
N GLY A 155 -35.04 -3.66 -6.05
CA GLY A 155 -34.69 -2.40 -5.39
C GLY A 155 -33.94 -2.55 -4.06
N SER A 156 -33.22 -3.65 -3.83
CA SER A 156 -32.49 -3.84 -2.58
C SER A 156 -31.33 -2.82 -2.52
N HIS A 157 -31.53 -1.79 -1.70
CA HIS A 157 -30.57 -0.75 -1.34
C HIS A 157 -29.16 -1.32 -1.16
N TRP A 158 -28.26 -1.02 -2.10
CA TRP A 158 -26.86 -0.84 -1.74
C TRP A 158 -26.65 0.67 -1.65
N SER A 159 -26.34 1.08 -0.43
CA SER A 159 -25.99 2.43 -0.07
C SER A 159 -24.86 2.92 -0.97
N VAL A 160 -25.14 3.88 -1.84
CA VAL A 160 -24.21 4.98 -2.08
C VAL A 160 -23.91 5.58 -0.71
N ARG A 161 -22.73 5.30 -0.17
CA ARG A 161 -22.09 6.18 0.81
C ARG A 161 -20.95 6.84 0.08
N GLY A 162 -21.05 8.18 -0.02
CA GLY A 162 -20.03 9.06 -0.57
C GLY A 162 -18.75 9.11 0.25
#